data_AF-A0AAU9JP95-F1
#
_entry.id   AF-A0AAU9JP95-F1
#
_cell.length_a   1.000
_cell.length_b   1.000
_cell.length_c   1.000
_cell.angle_alpha   90.00
_cell.angle_beta   90.00
_cell.angle_gamma   90.00
#
_symmetry.space_group_name_H-M   'P 1'
#
loop_
_entity.id
_entity.type
_entity.pdbx_description
1 polymer ?
#
loop_
_entity_poly.entity_id
_entity_poly.type
_entity_poly.pdbx_seq_one_letter_code
_entity_poly.pdbx_strand_id
1 'polypeptide(L)'
;MVEKVWDIKVHSNPDCIVSIENGYLIGTYELNEETRVKTGSILAMVEMEEKNRMILDKGIMDIKKIDQTSFLASTSEGGIVIFSGENLEIKADSVIHDFCTSYISISDGICWISYLDGTVSAVDINTLQTLYSIKPNAYEIWSIFASENEVYIPTSIGKLEIWDKRLENSAYKLNIHTEDICSIGISDNCIITGSYDGDLAFLDKRTYQIIEKLHIGGGIWRFINTDSYIACACMYEGYKFYWKASKEISTIPTSSIAYGLDQISPTSFIGCSFYDREVSKLTLKTVFNST
;
A
#
# COMPACT_ATOMS: atom_id res chain seq x y z
N MET A 1 20.15 -5.95 -12.23
CA MET A 1 20.74 -5.70 -10.89
C MET A 1 20.11 -4.44 -10.32
N VAL A 2 19.76 -4.44 -9.04
CA VAL A 2 19.23 -3.27 -8.32
C VAL A 2 20.29 -2.75 -7.35
N GLU A 3 20.32 -1.43 -7.12
CA GLU A 3 21.16 -0.81 -6.09
C GLU A 3 20.39 0.25 -5.30
N LYS A 4 20.82 0.48 -4.05
CA LYS A 4 20.42 1.65 -3.26
C LYS A 4 21.30 2.84 -3.68
N VAL A 5 20.66 3.90 -4.18
CA VAL A 5 21.34 5.12 -4.65
C VAL A 5 21.67 6.03 -3.47
N TRP A 6 20.69 6.25 -2.59
CA TRP A 6 20.84 7.02 -1.37
C TRP A 6 19.79 6.62 -0.34
N ASP A 7 20.04 7.03 0.89
CA ASP A 7 19.09 7.01 2.00
C ASP A 7 19.12 8.33 2.74
N ILE A 8 17.95 8.72 3.28
CA ILE A 8 17.80 9.87 4.14
C ILE A 8 16.98 9.50 5.37
N LYS A 9 17.22 10.20 6.46
CA LYS A 9 16.38 10.11 7.65
C LYS A 9 15.29 11.18 7.60
N VAL A 10 14.07 10.77 7.88
CA VAL A 10 12.94 11.68 8.09
C VAL A 10 12.65 11.87 9.58
N HIS A 11 11.88 12.89 9.90
CA HIS A 11 11.68 13.34 11.28
C HIS A 11 10.83 12.39 12.13
N SER A 12 9.94 11.61 11.50
CA SER A 12 8.99 10.68 12.14
C SER A 12 9.01 9.33 11.41
N ASN A 13 8.30 8.31 11.89
CA ASN A 13 8.36 6.97 11.26
C ASN A 13 7.53 6.96 9.96
N PRO A 14 8.14 6.69 8.79
CA PRO A 14 7.44 6.67 7.52
C PRO A 14 6.68 5.35 7.32
N ASP A 15 5.37 5.42 7.16
CA ASP A 15 4.47 4.26 7.07
C ASP A 15 4.08 3.94 5.61
N CYS A 16 3.87 4.97 4.80
CA CYS A 16 3.49 4.82 3.40
C CYS A 16 4.17 5.86 2.51
N ILE A 17 4.33 5.51 1.23
CA ILE A 17 4.88 6.39 0.20
C ILE A 17 4.05 6.28 -1.07
N VAL A 18 3.91 7.41 -1.79
CA VAL A 18 3.38 7.44 -3.15
C VAL A 18 4.23 8.38 -4.01
N SER A 19 4.59 7.97 -5.22
CA SER A 19 5.30 8.80 -6.20
C SER A 19 4.40 9.93 -6.70
N ILE A 20 4.98 11.05 -7.11
CA ILE A 20 4.28 12.13 -7.83
C ILE A 20 5.13 12.56 -9.01
N GLU A 21 4.59 13.36 -9.93
CA GLU A 21 5.27 13.73 -11.19
C GLU A 21 6.73 14.20 -10.96
N ASN A 22 6.95 15.03 -9.95
CA ASN A 22 8.26 15.63 -9.65
C ASN A 22 8.85 15.19 -8.32
N GLY A 23 8.44 14.04 -7.76
CA GLY A 23 8.89 13.66 -6.43
C GLY A 23 8.10 12.51 -5.81
N TYR A 24 7.90 12.59 -4.49
CA TYR A 24 7.09 11.61 -3.76
C TYR A 24 6.51 12.22 -2.49
N LEU A 25 5.41 11.63 -2.03
CA LEU A 25 4.78 11.93 -0.74
C LEU A 25 5.10 10.82 0.25
N ILE A 26 5.28 11.20 1.52
CA ILE A 26 5.47 10.27 2.64
C ILE A 26 4.38 10.53 3.66
N GLY A 27 3.63 9.50 4.05
CA GLY A 27 2.79 9.50 5.24
C GLY A 27 3.57 8.97 6.44
N THR A 28 3.49 9.66 7.57
CA THR A 28 4.17 9.25 8.81
C THR A 28 3.20 8.97 9.94
N TYR A 29 3.65 8.13 10.86
CA TYR A 29 2.92 7.72 12.06
C TYR A 29 3.87 7.67 13.26
N GLU A 30 3.45 8.28 14.36
CA GLU A 30 4.08 8.13 15.68
C GLU A 30 3.00 7.85 16.72
N LEU A 31 3.30 6.91 17.62
CA LEU A 31 2.51 6.64 18.81
C LEU A 31 3.32 7.06 20.03
N ASN A 32 2.80 8.00 20.79
CA ASN A 32 3.32 8.25 22.12
C ASN A 32 2.82 7.12 23.04
N GLU A 33 3.72 6.24 23.48
CA GLU A 33 3.34 5.07 24.29
C GLU A 33 2.75 5.45 25.66
N GLU A 34 3.15 6.59 26.23
CA GLU A 34 2.68 7.05 27.55
C GLU A 34 1.27 7.65 27.45
N THR A 35 1.04 8.54 26.49
CA THR A 35 -0.24 9.26 26.34
C THR A 35 -1.22 8.54 25.42
N ARG A 36 -0.76 7.54 24.66
CA ARG A 36 -1.48 6.84 23.61
C ARG A 36 -1.97 7.76 22.47
N VAL A 37 -1.46 8.99 22.41
CA VAL A 37 -1.73 9.94 21.33
C VAL A 37 -0.98 9.50 20.09
N LYS A 38 -1.69 9.46 18.97
CA LYS A 38 -1.12 9.18 17.66
C LYS A 38 -0.93 10.49 16.91
N THR A 39 0.20 10.68 16.26
CA THR A 39 0.48 11.87 15.44
C THR A 39 1.09 11.45 14.12
N GLY A 40 1.11 12.36 13.16
CA GLY A 40 1.68 12.10 11.86
C GLY A 40 1.87 13.35 11.04
N SER A 41 2.36 13.15 9.83
CA SER A 41 2.50 14.20 8.85
C SER A 41 2.52 13.62 7.44
N ILE A 42 2.19 14.47 6.48
CA ILE A 42 2.41 14.23 5.06
C ILE A 42 3.57 15.13 4.63
N LEU A 43 4.62 14.54 4.07
CA LEU A 43 5.78 15.25 3.55
C LEU A 43 5.71 15.23 2.02
N ALA A 44 5.96 16.37 1.39
CA ALA A 44 6.23 16.47 -0.04
C ALA A 44 7.74 16.58 -0.27
N MET A 45 8.31 15.61 -0.99
CA MET A 45 9.75 15.47 -1.18
C MET A 45 10.09 15.56 -2.67
N VAL A 46 11.22 16.22 -2.97
CA VAL A 46 11.85 16.21 -4.29
C VAL A 46 13.31 15.80 -4.11
N GLU A 47 13.69 14.67 -4.70
CA GLU A 47 14.96 13.99 -4.36
C GLU A 47 15.09 13.86 -2.83
N MET A 48 16.16 14.39 -2.24
CA MET A 48 16.41 14.31 -0.79
C MET A 48 15.87 15.51 0.00
N GLU A 49 15.19 16.45 -0.66
CA GLU A 49 14.77 17.72 -0.06
C GLU A 49 13.28 17.72 0.27
N GLU A 50 12.96 18.03 1.53
CA GLU A 50 11.60 18.33 1.96
C GLU A 50 11.19 19.70 1.43
N LYS A 51 10.14 19.73 0.60
CA LYS A 51 9.58 20.96 0.04
C LYS A 51 8.45 21.50 0.89
N ASN A 52 7.67 20.61 1.47
CA ASN A 52 6.55 20.98 2.31
C ASN A 52 6.19 19.85 3.28
N ARG A 53 5.50 20.21 4.36
CA ARG A 53 5.03 19.30 5.39
C ARG A 53 3.70 19.75 5.97
N MET A 54 2.73 18.85 5.97
CA MET A 54 1.47 19.00 6.67
C MET A 54 1.54 18.18 7.96
N ILE A 55 1.55 18.85 9.11
CA ILE A 55 1.54 18.19 10.43
C ILE A 55 0.09 17.94 10.83
N LEU A 56 -0.19 16.73 11.32
CA LEU A 56 -1.53 16.29 11.69
C LEU A 56 -1.50 15.67 13.10
N ASP A 57 -2.58 15.86 13.84
CA ASP A 57 -2.85 15.24 15.14
C ASP A 57 -3.35 13.79 15.02
N LYS A 58 -3.03 13.15 13.88
CA LYS A 58 -3.35 11.77 13.53
C LYS A 58 -2.24 11.21 12.64
N GLY A 59 -2.03 9.90 12.75
CA GLY A 59 -1.06 9.18 11.93
C GLY A 59 -1.61 8.91 10.53
N ILE A 60 -0.72 8.78 9.55
CA ILE A 60 -1.07 8.53 8.15
C ILE A 60 -0.67 7.12 7.77
N MET A 61 -1.68 6.29 7.45
CA MET A 61 -1.54 4.84 7.31
C MET A 61 -1.40 4.41 5.84
N ASP A 62 -2.00 5.18 4.93
CA ASP A 62 -1.88 4.94 3.50
C ASP A 62 -2.20 6.23 2.71
N ILE A 63 -1.65 6.36 1.50
CA ILE A 63 -1.92 7.46 0.58
C ILE A 63 -2.20 6.91 -0.82
N LYS A 64 -3.23 7.42 -1.48
CA LYS A 64 -3.58 7.10 -2.87
C LYS A 64 -3.82 8.37 -3.69
N LYS A 65 -3.46 8.30 -4.96
CA LYS A 65 -3.80 9.34 -5.95
C LYS A 65 -5.28 9.24 -6.28
N ILE A 66 -5.97 10.38 -6.25
CA ILE A 66 -7.30 10.53 -6.84
C ILE A 66 -7.12 10.90 -8.32
N ASP A 67 -6.25 11.87 -8.58
CA ASP A 67 -5.86 12.34 -9.90
C ASP A 67 -4.38 12.77 -9.90
N GLN A 68 -3.95 13.56 -10.89
CA GLN A 68 -2.55 14.01 -11.00
C GLN A 68 -2.13 14.94 -9.86
N THR A 69 -3.08 15.62 -9.21
CA THR A 69 -2.84 16.71 -8.26
C THR A 69 -3.53 16.51 -6.92
N SER A 70 -4.52 15.63 -6.85
CA SER A 70 -5.32 15.35 -5.65
C SER A 70 -5.02 13.97 -5.09
N PHE A 71 -4.99 13.89 -3.76
CA PHE A 71 -4.62 12.71 -3.01
C PHE A 71 -5.61 12.46 -1.88
N LEU A 72 -5.71 11.20 -1.47
CA LEU A 72 -6.48 10.75 -0.33
C LEU A 72 -5.52 10.01 0.61
N ALA A 73 -5.50 10.42 1.87
CA ALA A 73 -4.77 9.76 2.94
C ALA A 73 -5.73 9.12 3.93
N SER A 74 -5.43 7.91 4.39
CA SER A 74 -6.18 7.25 5.46
C SER A 74 -5.51 7.52 6.80
N THR A 75 -6.30 7.69 7.86
CA THR A 75 -5.79 8.18 9.15
C THR A 75 -5.94 7.17 10.28
N SER A 76 -5.12 7.36 11.31
CA SER A 76 -5.11 6.47 12.48
C SER A 76 -6.29 6.65 13.44
N GLU A 77 -7.16 7.63 13.15
CA GLU A 77 -8.42 7.92 13.82
C GLU A 77 -9.64 7.34 13.08
N GLY A 78 -9.42 6.54 12.03
CA GLY A 78 -10.52 5.93 11.26
C GLY A 78 -11.17 6.86 10.24
N GLY A 79 -10.45 7.90 9.84
CA GLY A 79 -10.89 8.87 8.85
C GLY A 79 -10.07 8.88 7.57
N ILE A 80 -10.39 9.87 6.73
CA ILE A 80 -9.66 10.19 5.51
C ILE A 80 -9.40 11.69 5.43
N VAL A 81 -8.28 12.06 4.82
CA VAL A 81 -7.93 13.44 4.47
C VAL A 81 -7.75 13.52 2.97
N ILE A 82 -8.48 14.43 2.33
CA ILE A 82 -8.29 14.77 0.91
C ILE A 82 -7.49 16.05 0.85
N PHE A 83 -6.41 16.04 0.07
CA PHE A 83 -5.52 17.18 -0.08
C PHE A 83 -5.00 17.29 -1.51
N SER A 84 -4.50 18.47 -1.90
CA SER A 84 -4.04 18.71 -3.26
C SER A 84 -2.78 19.57 -3.36
N GLY A 85 -2.02 19.33 -4.42
CA GLY A 85 -0.87 20.12 -4.84
C GLY A 85 0.35 19.99 -3.93
N GLU A 86 1.45 20.62 -4.35
CA GLU A 86 2.72 20.64 -3.61
C GLU A 86 2.61 21.37 -2.26
N ASN A 87 1.63 22.28 -2.15
CA ASN A 87 1.33 23.01 -0.92
C ASN A 87 0.55 22.17 0.12
N LEU A 88 0.17 20.93 -0.22
CA LEU A 88 -0.55 20.02 0.67
C LEU A 88 -1.82 20.66 1.25
N GLU A 89 -2.59 21.34 0.41
CA GLU A 89 -3.80 22.05 0.84
C GLU A 89 -4.91 21.04 1.15
N ILE A 90 -5.39 21.02 2.39
CA ILE A 90 -6.51 20.16 2.81
C ILE A 90 -7.80 20.65 2.14
N LYS A 91 -8.45 19.75 1.41
CA LYS A 91 -9.78 19.95 0.82
C LYS A 91 -10.88 19.36 1.67
N ALA A 92 -10.60 18.27 2.38
CA ALA A 92 -11.49 17.69 3.36
C ALA A 92 -10.74 16.86 4.41
N ASP A 93 -11.31 16.77 5.61
CA ASP A 93 -10.90 15.87 6.69
C ASP A 93 -12.18 15.34 7.35
N SER A 94 -12.33 14.02 7.41
CA SER A 94 -13.54 13.38 7.94
C SER A 94 -13.20 12.08 8.66
N VAL A 95 -13.72 11.94 9.87
CA VAL A 95 -13.72 10.67 10.62
C VAL A 95 -14.92 9.86 10.17
N ILE A 96 -14.66 8.63 9.71
CA ILE A 96 -15.68 7.74 9.14
C ILE A 96 -16.03 6.62 10.12
N HIS A 97 -15.07 6.16 10.90
CA HIS A 97 -15.19 5.01 11.79
C HIS A 97 -14.34 5.22 13.05
N ASP A 98 -14.68 4.54 14.14
CA ASP A 98 -14.02 4.73 15.44
C ASP A 98 -12.66 3.99 15.56
N PHE A 99 -12.30 3.20 14.56
CA PHE A 99 -11.06 2.42 14.55
C PHE A 99 -10.11 2.88 13.47
N CYS A 100 -8.81 2.77 13.76
CA CYS A 100 -7.72 3.07 12.83
C CYS A 100 -7.98 2.48 11.43
N THR A 101 -7.87 3.32 10.40
CA THR A 101 -7.78 2.80 9.04
C THR A 101 -6.47 2.03 8.86
N SER A 102 -6.46 1.06 7.97
CA SER A 102 -5.26 0.28 7.64
C SER A 102 -4.84 0.43 6.19
N TYR A 103 -5.80 0.54 5.28
CA TYR A 103 -5.55 0.65 3.84
C TYR A 103 -6.74 1.30 3.12
N ILE A 104 -6.46 1.90 1.96
CA ILE A 104 -7.48 2.47 1.08
C ILE A 104 -7.30 2.03 -0.37
N SER A 105 -8.42 1.87 -1.06
CA SER A 105 -8.47 1.64 -2.50
C SER A 105 -9.55 2.49 -3.14
N ILE A 106 -9.26 3.11 -4.28
CA ILE A 106 -10.17 4.04 -4.96
C ILE A 106 -10.62 3.43 -6.28
N SER A 107 -11.93 3.37 -6.51
CA SER A 107 -12.52 2.96 -7.77
C SER A 107 -13.85 3.68 -7.98
N ASP A 108 -14.04 4.27 -9.16
CA ASP A 108 -15.32 4.86 -9.61
C ASP A 108 -15.88 5.95 -8.67
N GLY A 109 -15.00 6.78 -8.11
CA GLY A 109 -15.39 7.82 -7.14
C GLY A 109 -15.73 7.30 -5.75
N ILE A 110 -15.47 6.02 -5.48
CA ILE A 110 -15.67 5.40 -4.16
C ILE A 110 -14.30 5.05 -3.56
N CYS A 111 -14.09 5.48 -2.32
CA CYS A 111 -12.97 5.04 -1.48
C CYS A 111 -13.43 3.86 -0.62
N TRP A 112 -12.76 2.73 -0.79
CA TRP A 112 -12.90 1.54 0.02
C TRP A 112 -11.84 1.57 1.11
N ILE A 113 -12.29 1.53 2.36
CA ILE A 113 -11.44 1.70 3.53
C ILE A 113 -11.50 0.42 4.34
N SER A 114 -10.34 -0.17 4.65
CA SER A 114 -10.24 -1.25 5.63
C SER A 114 -9.80 -0.71 6.99
N TYR A 115 -10.23 -1.39 8.05
CA TYR A 115 -9.96 -0.98 9.43
C TYR A 115 -9.31 -2.10 10.25
N LEU A 116 -8.66 -1.71 11.35
CA LEU A 116 -8.03 -2.66 12.28
C LEU A 116 -9.02 -3.51 13.09
N ASP A 117 -10.31 -3.19 13.09
CA ASP A 117 -11.33 -4.00 13.76
C ASP A 117 -12.04 -4.99 12.82
N GLY A 118 -11.55 -5.13 11.58
CA GLY A 118 -12.09 -6.01 10.56
C GLY A 118 -13.30 -5.48 9.80
N THR A 119 -13.63 -4.20 10.01
CA THR A 119 -14.64 -3.50 9.21
C THR A 119 -14.08 -3.11 7.84
N VAL A 120 -14.95 -2.98 6.84
CA VAL A 120 -14.70 -2.32 5.56
C VAL A 120 -15.84 -1.35 5.28
N SER A 121 -15.52 -0.14 4.82
CA SER A 121 -16.50 0.89 4.43
C SER A 121 -16.29 1.32 2.99
N ALA A 122 -17.39 1.56 2.28
CA ALA A 122 -17.41 2.25 0.99
C ALA A 122 -17.88 3.69 1.21
N VAL A 123 -17.06 4.66 0.82
CA VAL A 123 -17.31 6.09 1.02
C VAL A 123 -17.25 6.81 -0.32
N ASP A 124 -18.28 7.60 -0.64
CA ASP A 124 -18.24 8.48 -1.81
C ASP A 124 -17.23 9.61 -1.58
N ILE A 125 -16.23 9.76 -2.47
CA ILE A 125 -15.12 10.71 -2.23
C ILE A 125 -15.51 12.18 -2.36
N ASN A 126 -16.64 12.47 -3.03
CA ASN A 126 -17.09 13.84 -3.27
C ASN A 126 -17.95 14.36 -2.14
N THR A 127 -18.74 13.48 -1.53
CA THR A 127 -19.69 13.81 -0.46
C THR A 127 -19.21 13.38 0.92
N LEU A 128 -18.23 12.47 0.98
CA LEU A 128 -17.71 11.83 2.20
C LEU A 128 -18.78 11.05 2.97
N GLN A 129 -19.88 10.70 2.30
CA GLN A 129 -20.93 9.88 2.89
C GLN A 129 -20.55 8.41 2.79
N THR A 130 -20.68 7.70 3.91
CA THR A 130 -20.61 6.24 3.93
C THR A 130 -21.80 5.68 3.16
N LEU A 131 -21.52 5.03 2.04
CA LEU A 131 -22.53 4.36 1.22
C LEU A 131 -22.97 3.06 1.88
N TYR A 132 -22.00 2.31 2.41
CA TYR A 132 -22.26 1.15 3.26
C TYR A 132 -21.01 0.70 4.03
N SER A 133 -21.22 -0.10 5.07
CA SER A 133 -20.15 -0.73 5.86
C SER A 133 -20.48 -2.18 6.17
N ILE A 134 -19.45 -3.02 6.22
CA ILE A 134 -19.53 -4.47 6.44
C ILE A 134 -18.44 -4.89 7.42
N LYS A 135 -18.65 -6.00 8.13
CA LYS A 135 -17.65 -6.56 9.05
C LYS A 135 -17.28 -7.99 8.67
N PRO A 136 -16.46 -8.17 7.61
CA PRO A 136 -16.10 -9.49 7.11
C PRO A 136 -15.09 -10.23 8.00
N ASN A 137 -14.34 -9.52 8.85
CA ASN A 137 -13.39 -10.12 9.79
C ASN A 137 -13.65 -9.64 11.23
N ALA A 138 -13.19 -10.42 12.20
CA ALA A 138 -13.18 -10.03 13.61
C ALA A 138 -11.91 -9.24 14.00
N TYR A 139 -10.90 -9.29 13.12
CA TYR A 139 -9.55 -8.77 13.32
C TYR A 139 -9.13 -7.89 12.13
N GLU A 140 -7.92 -7.35 12.21
CA GLU A 140 -7.34 -6.42 11.26
C GLU A 140 -7.45 -6.90 9.81
N ILE A 141 -7.72 -5.96 8.90
CA ILE A 141 -7.62 -6.17 7.45
C ILE A 141 -6.48 -5.30 6.96
N TRP A 142 -5.39 -5.89 6.48
CA TRP A 142 -4.16 -5.14 6.14
C TRP A 142 -4.11 -4.59 4.71
N SER A 143 -5.02 -5.06 3.86
CA SER A 143 -5.12 -4.61 2.48
C SER A 143 -6.54 -4.71 1.96
N ILE A 144 -6.84 -3.93 0.94
CA ILE A 144 -8.07 -4.03 0.18
C ILE A 144 -7.79 -3.55 -1.24
N PHE A 145 -8.48 -4.13 -2.23
CA PHE A 145 -8.41 -3.65 -3.60
C PHE A 145 -9.82 -3.52 -4.17
N ALA A 146 -10.11 -2.40 -4.80
CA ALA A 146 -11.33 -2.18 -5.56
C ALA A 146 -11.00 -1.98 -7.03
N SER A 147 -11.67 -2.76 -7.88
CA SER A 147 -11.74 -2.55 -9.32
C SER A 147 -13.13 -2.02 -9.69
N GLU A 148 -13.37 -1.71 -10.97
CA GLU A 148 -14.67 -1.23 -11.45
C GLU A 148 -15.85 -2.07 -10.95
N ASN A 149 -15.75 -3.40 -11.08
CA ASN A 149 -16.87 -4.33 -10.81
C ASN A 149 -16.71 -5.13 -9.52
N GLU A 150 -15.50 -5.25 -8.98
CA GLU A 150 -15.21 -6.18 -7.89
C GLU A 150 -14.40 -5.53 -6.78
N VAL A 151 -14.64 -5.96 -5.54
CA VAL A 151 -13.83 -5.61 -4.37
C VAL A 151 -13.25 -6.89 -3.78
N TYR A 152 -11.95 -6.86 -3.51
CA TYR A 152 -11.16 -7.98 -3.02
C TYR A 152 -10.80 -7.71 -1.57
N ILE A 153 -11.37 -8.52 -0.68
CA ILE A 153 -11.36 -8.27 0.76
C ILE A 153 -10.71 -9.46 1.48
N PRO A 154 -9.51 -9.29 2.07
CA PRO A 154 -8.97 -10.25 3.01
C PRO A 154 -9.93 -10.45 4.18
N THR A 155 -10.14 -11.70 4.58
CA THR A 155 -11.05 -12.02 5.69
C THR A 155 -10.27 -12.68 6.81
N SER A 156 -10.47 -13.97 7.07
CA SER A 156 -9.62 -14.73 7.98
C SER A 156 -8.26 -15.05 7.36
N ILE A 157 -7.29 -15.46 8.18
CA ILE A 157 -5.96 -15.96 7.81
C ILE A 157 -5.93 -16.62 6.42
N GLY A 158 -5.23 -15.96 5.51
CA GLY A 158 -4.96 -16.41 4.15
C GLY A 158 -6.15 -16.53 3.20
N LYS A 159 -7.33 -16.02 3.58
CA LYS A 159 -8.54 -16.06 2.76
C LYS A 159 -8.86 -14.73 2.11
N LEU A 160 -9.34 -14.81 0.87
CA LEU A 160 -9.82 -13.67 0.10
C LEU A 160 -11.29 -13.85 -0.25
N GLU A 161 -12.10 -12.84 0.02
CA GLU A 161 -13.47 -12.76 -0.43
C GLU A 161 -13.58 -11.77 -1.59
N ILE A 162 -14.27 -12.15 -2.65
CA ILE A 162 -14.47 -11.32 -3.85
C ILE A 162 -15.93 -10.95 -3.92
N TRP A 163 -16.18 -9.64 -3.87
CA TRP A 163 -17.50 -9.05 -3.87
C TRP A 163 -17.74 -8.43 -5.24
N ASP A 164 -18.75 -8.94 -5.95
CA ASP A 164 -19.24 -8.27 -7.15
C ASP A 164 -20.13 -7.10 -6.71
N LYS A 165 -19.78 -5.86 -7.09
CA LYS A 165 -20.50 -4.65 -6.69
C LYS A 165 -21.95 -4.61 -7.20
N ARG A 166 -22.31 -5.48 -8.15
CA ARG A 166 -23.65 -5.61 -8.72
C ARG A 166 -24.52 -6.60 -7.94
N LEU A 167 -23.95 -7.35 -7.01
CA LEU A 167 -24.62 -8.34 -6.20
C LEU A 167 -24.73 -7.86 -4.75
N GLU A 168 -25.75 -8.33 -4.02
CA GLU A 168 -25.95 -7.99 -2.61
C GLU A 168 -25.04 -8.78 -1.65
N ASN A 169 -24.45 -9.87 -2.11
CA ASN A 169 -23.63 -10.78 -1.30
C ASN A 169 -22.30 -11.08 -1.99
N SER A 170 -21.34 -11.63 -1.22
CA SER A 170 -20.08 -12.07 -1.79
C SER A 170 -20.25 -13.15 -2.84
N ALA A 171 -19.47 -12.99 -3.91
CA ALA A 171 -19.51 -13.88 -5.05
C ALA A 171 -18.61 -15.10 -4.83
N TYR A 172 -17.43 -14.92 -4.21
CA TYR A 172 -16.44 -15.97 -4.06
C TYR A 172 -15.66 -15.88 -2.74
N LYS A 173 -15.26 -17.04 -2.20
CA LYS A 173 -14.37 -17.17 -1.04
C LYS A 173 -13.24 -18.14 -1.39
N LEU A 174 -12.00 -17.66 -1.27
CA LEU A 174 -10.79 -18.36 -1.69
C LEU A 174 -9.89 -18.60 -0.49
N ASN A 175 -9.30 -19.80 -0.39
CA ASN A 175 -8.22 -20.09 0.55
C ASN A 175 -6.91 -20.08 -0.22
N ILE A 176 -6.07 -19.07 0.01
CA ILE A 176 -4.89 -18.80 -0.83
C ILE A 176 -3.61 -19.01 -0.04
N HIS A 177 -3.52 -18.41 1.13
CA HIS A 177 -2.29 -18.30 1.94
C HIS A 177 -2.43 -19.03 3.28
N THR A 178 -1.33 -19.18 4.01
CA THR A 178 -1.34 -19.70 5.38
C THR A 178 -1.29 -18.61 6.45
N GLU A 179 -1.04 -17.38 6.04
CA GLU A 179 -1.00 -16.17 6.88
C GLU A 179 -1.80 -15.02 6.23
N ASP A 180 -1.88 -13.87 6.89
CA ASP A 180 -2.67 -12.72 6.43
C ASP A 180 -2.23 -12.18 5.06
N ILE A 181 -3.21 -11.77 4.25
CA ILE A 181 -2.99 -11.11 2.97
C ILE A 181 -2.73 -9.61 3.21
N CYS A 182 -1.47 -9.21 3.03
CA CYS A 182 -0.99 -7.85 3.30
C CYS A 182 -0.97 -6.95 2.07
N SER A 183 -1.10 -7.50 0.86
CA SER A 183 -1.15 -6.72 -0.38
C SER A 183 -1.94 -7.43 -1.47
N ILE A 184 -2.62 -6.66 -2.31
CA ILE A 184 -3.40 -7.15 -3.44
C ILE A 184 -3.12 -6.24 -4.64
N GLY A 185 -2.95 -6.83 -5.82
CA GLY A 185 -2.79 -6.13 -7.08
C GLY A 185 -3.48 -6.89 -8.20
N ILE A 186 -4.07 -6.16 -9.15
CA ILE A 186 -4.82 -6.73 -10.27
C ILE A 186 -4.15 -6.31 -11.58
N SER A 187 -4.03 -7.26 -12.50
CA SER A 187 -3.81 -7.00 -13.93
C SER A 187 -4.98 -7.56 -14.74
N ASP A 188 -4.99 -7.34 -16.06
CA ASP A 188 -6.13 -7.69 -16.93
C ASP A 188 -6.65 -9.12 -16.74
N ASN A 189 -5.74 -10.10 -16.55
CA ASN A 189 -6.08 -11.51 -16.44
C ASN A 189 -5.69 -12.15 -15.10
N CYS A 190 -5.06 -11.41 -14.18
CA CYS A 190 -4.46 -12.00 -12.99
C CYS A 190 -4.79 -11.19 -11.73
N ILE A 191 -5.12 -11.92 -10.67
CA ILE A 191 -5.16 -11.40 -9.30
C ILE A 191 -3.85 -11.84 -8.64
N ILE A 192 -3.15 -10.90 -8.01
CA ILE A 192 -1.91 -11.17 -7.29
C ILE A 192 -2.12 -10.80 -5.83
N THR A 193 -1.84 -11.74 -4.93
CA THR A 193 -1.90 -11.52 -3.49
C THR A 193 -0.52 -11.73 -2.88
N GLY A 194 -0.09 -10.79 -2.04
CA GLY A 194 1.10 -10.92 -1.21
C GLY A 194 0.71 -11.12 0.25
N SER A 195 1.38 -12.07 0.89
CA SER A 195 1.03 -12.51 2.24
C SER A 195 2.20 -12.38 3.21
N TYR A 196 1.85 -12.33 4.48
CA TYR A 196 2.79 -12.40 5.59
C TYR A 196 3.58 -13.72 5.62
N ASP A 197 3.07 -14.79 4.98
CA ASP A 197 3.80 -16.06 4.79
C ASP A 197 5.02 -15.96 3.86
N GLY A 198 5.22 -14.80 3.21
CA GLY A 198 6.34 -14.54 2.31
C GLY A 198 6.10 -14.98 0.86
N ASP A 199 4.92 -15.48 0.54
CA ASP A 199 4.56 -15.88 -0.83
C ASP A 199 3.76 -14.78 -1.55
N LEU A 200 3.97 -14.74 -2.87
CA LEU A 200 3.02 -14.18 -3.83
C LEU A 200 2.20 -15.31 -4.43
N ALA A 201 0.88 -15.18 -4.47
CA ALA A 201 0.02 -16.09 -5.24
C ALA A 201 -0.57 -15.36 -6.46
N PHE A 202 -0.57 -16.03 -7.60
CA PHE A 202 -1.13 -15.57 -8.86
C PHE A 202 -2.37 -16.39 -9.16
N LEU A 203 -3.50 -15.73 -9.38
CA LEU A 203 -4.77 -16.38 -9.65
C LEU A 203 -5.31 -15.91 -10.99
N ASP A 204 -5.89 -16.82 -11.75
CA ASP A 204 -6.61 -16.49 -12.98
C ASP A 204 -7.87 -15.71 -12.60
N LYS A 205 -8.03 -14.50 -13.13
CA LYS A 205 -9.14 -13.60 -12.75
C LYS A 205 -10.52 -14.12 -13.18
N ARG A 206 -10.58 -15.02 -14.17
CA ARG A 206 -11.85 -15.54 -14.70
C ARG A 206 -12.35 -16.76 -13.93
N THR A 207 -11.43 -17.56 -13.41
CA THR A 207 -11.71 -18.84 -12.74
C THR A 207 -11.40 -18.82 -11.26
N TYR A 208 -10.66 -17.82 -10.79
CA TYR A 208 -10.11 -17.68 -9.43
C TYR A 208 -9.24 -18.86 -8.98
N GLN A 209 -8.72 -19.64 -9.92
CA GLN A 209 -7.78 -20.72 -9.64
C GLN A 209 -6.36 -20.17 -9.48
N ILE A 210 -5.63 -20.71 -8.51
CA ILE A 210 -4.21 -20.41 -8.34
C ILE A 210 -3.44 -20.97 -9.54
N ILE A 211 -2.80 -20.07 -10.28
CA ILE A 211 -1.90 -20.37 -11.40
C ILE A 211 -0.51 -20.72 -10.85
N GLU A 212 0.01 -19.90 -9.93
CA GLU A 212 1.38 -20.01 -9.43
C GLU A 212 1.46 -19.47 -7.99
N LYS A 213 2.39 -20.03 -7.22
CA LYS A 213 2.89 -19.44 -5.98
C LYS A 213 4.39 -19.24 -6.07
N LEU A 214 4.85 -18.06 -5.67
CA LEU A 214 6.24 -17.67 -5.70
C LEU A 214 6.69 -17.24 -4.31
N HIS A 215 7.65 -17.99 -3.75
CA HIS A 215 8.25 -17.63 -2.47
C HIS A 215 9.25 -16.48 -2.64
N ILE A 216 8.94 -15.33 -2.05
CA ILE A 216 9.81 -14.15 -2.02
C ILE A 216 10.48 -13.99 -0.65
N GLY A 217 9.77 -14.29 0.44
CA GLY A 217 10.23 -14.20 1.83
C GLY A 217 9.99 -12.82 2.48
N GLY A 218 10.10 -12.78 3.82
CA GLY A 218 10.08 -11.55 4.61
C GLY A 218 8.72 -10.88 4.83
N GLY A 219 7.60 -11.48 4.43
CA GLY A 219 6.24 -10.94 4.55
C GLY A 219 5.94 -9.80 3.57
N ILE A 220 5.05 -10.02 2.60
CA ILE A 220 4.89 -9.15 1.43
C ILE A 220 3.91 -8.01 1.69
N TRP A 221 4.42 -6.88 2.19
CA TRP A 221 3.61 -5.73 2.62
C TRP A 221 3.13 -4.84 1.47
N ARG A 222 3.99 -4.67 0.46
CA ARG A 222 3.69 -3.97 -0.81
C ARG A 222 4.40 -4.68 -1.94
N PHE A 223 3.82 -4.64 -3.13
CA PHE A 223 4.53 -5.04 -4.34
C PHE A 223 4.12 -4.21 -5.55
N ILE A 224 5.00 -4.21 -6.54
CA ILE A 224 4.82 -3.62 -7.86
C ILE A 224 5.15 -4.72 -8.86
N ASN A 225 4.17 -5.11 -9.67
CA ASN A 225 4.31 -6.14 -10.67
C ASN A 225 4.41 -5.52 -12.08
N THR A 226 5.48 -5.84 -12.80
CA THR A 226 5.70 -5.42 -14.20
C THR A 226 5.93 -6.64 -15.08
N ASP A 227 6.03 -6.46 -16.39
CA ASP A 227 6.36 -7.57 -17.30
C ASP A 227 7.75 -8.16 -17.07
N SER A 228 8.69 -7.37 -16.52
CA SER A 228 10.10 -7.77 -16.37
C SER A 228 10.44 -8.27 -14.97
N TYR A 229 9.80 -7.70 -13.95
CA TYR A 229 10.13 -7.97 -12.56
C TYR A 229 8.95 -7.74 -11.61
N ILE A 230 9.12 -8.20 -10.39
CA ILE A 230 8.27 -7.88 -9.25
C ILE A 230 9.14 -7.26 -8.17
N ALA A 231 8.83 -6.04 -7.77
CA ALA A 231 9.49 -5.36 -6.66
C ALA A 231 8.60 -5.44 -5.42
N CYS A 232 9.14 -5.83 -4.28
CA CYS A 232 8.40 -6.02 -3.04
C CYS A 232 9.03 -5.25 -1.88
N ALA A 233 8.22 -4.58 -1.06
CA ALA A 233 8.58 -4.26 0.32
C ALA A 233 8.27 -5.50 1.17
N CYS A 234 9.34 -6.18 1.61
CA CYS A 234 9.25 -7.36 2.44
C CYS A 234 9.51 -6.93 3.88
N MET A 235 8.48 -6.98 4.72
CA MET A 235 8.42 -6.43 6.07
C MET A 235 9.73 -6.63 6.85
N TYR A 236 10.29 -7.84 6.87
CA TYR A 236 11.48 -8.16 7.67
C TYR A 236 12.78 -8.32 6.88
N GLU A 237 12.75 -8.21 5.56
CA GLU A 237 13.90 -8.51 4.70
C GLU A 237 14.25 -7.38 3.71
N GLY A 238 13.62 -6.21 3.87
CA GLY A 238 13.86 -5.03 3.04
C GLY A 238 13.20 -5.12 1.67
N TYR A 239 13.85 -4.54 0.66
CA TYR A 239 13.31 -4.51 -0.70
C TYR A 239 13.82 -5.68 -1.52
N LYS A 240 12.91 -6.43 -2.15
CA LYS A 240 13.26 -7.57 -3.01
C LYS A 240 12.79 -7.36 -4.44
N PHE A 241 13.60 -7.78 -5.39
CA PHE A 241 13.32 -7.70 -6.82
C PHE A 241 13.43 -9.09 -7.43
N TYR A 242 12.29 -9.69 -7.76
CA TYR A 242 12.22 -10.94 -8.51
C TYR A 242 12.26 -10.65 -10.01
N TRP A 243 13.27 -11.15 -10.70
CA TRP A 243 13.47 -10.98 -12.13
C TRP A 243 12.80 -12.12 -12.88
N LYS A 244 11.70 -11.85 -13.60
CA LYS A 244 10.86 -12.91 -14.20
C LYS A 244 11.61 -13.77 -15.23
N ALA A 245 12.52 -13.17 -15.99
CA ALA A 245 13.29 -13.86 -17.02
C ALA A 245 14.34 -14.84 -16.44
N SER A 246 15.08 -14.44 -15.41
CA SER A 246 16.13 -15.27 -14.80
C SER A 246 15.64 -16.08 -13.60
N LYS A 247 14.47 -15.75 -13.06
CA LYS A 247 13.92 -16.25 -11.79
C LYS A 247 14.82 -15.98 -10.58
N GLU A 248 15.67 -14.96 -10.66
CA GLU A 248 16.56 -14.55 -9.58
C GLU A 248 15.89 -13.52 -8.68
N ILE A 249 16.29 -13.51 -7.41
CA ILE A 249 15.88 -12.48 -6.44
C ILE A 249 17.10 -11.65 -6.07
N SER A 250 16.99 -10.32 -6.22
CA SER A 250 17.94 -9.37 -5.64
C SER A 250 17.34 -8.75 -4.38
N THR A 251 18.16 -8.57 -3.34
CA THR A 251 17.70 -8.04 -2.04
C THR A 251 18.50 -6.79 -1.68
N ILE A 252 17.80 -5.75 -1.25
CA ILE A 252 18.35 -4.56 -0.60
C ILE A 252 17.82 -4.53 0.83
N PRO A 253 18.60 -4.93 1.84
CA PRO A 253 18.13 -4.99 3.22
C PRO A 253 17.91 -3.58 3.78
N THR A 254 16.95 -3.48 4.70
CA THR A 254 16.70 -2.29 5.54
C THR A 254 17.10 -2.59 6.98
N SER A 255 17.34 -1.56 7.79
CA SER A 255 17.68 -1.75 9.21
C SER A 255 16.42 -1.95 10.08
N SER A 256 15.24 -1.67 9.51
CA SER A 256 13.95 -1.86 10.13
C SER A 256 12.91 -2.38 9.13
N ILE A 257 11.64 -2.30 9.52
CA ILE A 257 10.52 -2.85 8.78
C ILE A 257 10.26 -2.05 7.51
N ALA A 258 10.29 -2.70 6.34
CA ALA A 258 9.98 -2.06 5.06
C ALA A 258 8.46 -2.03 4.79
N TYR A 259 7.84 -0.86 4.91
CA TYR A 259 6.40 -0.67 4.68
C TYR A 259 6.07 0.03 3.36
N GLY A 260 6.83 1.05 2.96
CA GLY A 260 6.57 1.80 1.73
C GLY A 260 7.40 1.31 0.57
N LEU A 261 6.79 1.19 -0.60
CA LEU A 261 7.48 1.04 -1.88
C LEU A 261 6.58 1.59 -2.99
N ASP A 262 7.11 2.52 -3.78
CA ASP A 262 6.47 2.97 -5.01
C ASP A 262 7.49 3.21 -6.13
N GLN A 263 7.01 3.18 -7.37
CA GLN A 263 7.80 3.39 -8.57
C GLN A 263 7.72 4.86 -9.00
N ILE A 264 8.88 5.52 -9.12
CA ILE A 264 8.99 6.90 -9.63
C ILE A 264 9.17 6.89 -11.15
N SER A 265 9.89 5.91 -11.68
CA SER A 265 10.13 5.74 -13.12
C SER A 265 10.34 4.25 -13.45
N PRO A 266 10.36 3.84 -14.73
CA PRO A 266 10.57 2.44 -15.10
C PRO A 266 11.80 1.77 -14.46
N THR A 267 12.79 2.56 -14.05
CA THR A 267 14.04 2.10 -13.43
C THR A 267 14.29 2.65 -12.03
N SER A 268 13.43 3.50 -11.47
CA SER A 268 13.65 4.14 -10.16
C SER A 268 12.48 3.91 -9.22
N PHE A 269 12.80 3.61 -7.97
CA PHE A 269 11.85 3.37 -6.90
C PHE A 269 12.19 4.21 -5.68
N ILE A 270 11.19 4.41 -4.85
CA ILE A 270 11.34 4.97 -3.52
C ILE A 270 10.71 4.00 -2.54
N GLY A 271 11.38 3.77 -1.43
CA GLY A 271 10.84 2.95 -0.34
C GLY A 271 11.08 3.61 1.00
N CYS A 272 10.35 3.17 2.02
CA CYS A 272 10.64 3.55 3.40
C CYS A 272 10.66 2.38 4.37
N SER A 273 11.49 2.57 5.39
CA SER A 273 11.67 1.68 6.52
C SER A 273 11.28 2.42 7.82
N PHE A 274 10.48 1.75 8.64
CA PHE A 274 9.62 2.41 9.63
C PHE A 274 10.39 2.91 10.86
N TYR A 275 10.95 2.03 11.70
CA TYR A 275 11.52 2.45 13.00
C TYR A 275 12.89 3.13 12.87
N ASP A 276 13.65 2.87 11.80
CA ASP A 276 14.91 3.56 11.51
C ASP A 276 14.72 4.91 10.81
N ARG A 277 13.46 5.23 10.45
CA ARG A 277 13.03 6.48 9.81
C ARG A 277 13.72 6.71 8.47
N GLU A 278 14.04 5.64 7.77
CA GLU A 278 14.81 5.70 6.52
C GLU A 278 13.87 5.78 5.31
N VAL A 279 14.21 6.66 4.37
CA VAL A 279 13.64 6.69 3.03
C VAL A 279 14.78 6.45 2.05
N SER A 280 14.62 5.49 1.14
CA SER A 280 15.67 5.05 0.23
C SER A 280 15.24 5.18 -1.23
N LYS A 281 16.13 5.71 -2.08
CA LYS A 281 15.97 5.61 -3.54
C LYS A 281 16.69 4.38 -4.06
N LEU A 282 15.99 3.58 -4.84
CA LEU A 282 16.51 2.37 -5.46
C LEU A 282 16.51 2.54 -6.97
N THR A 283 17.48 1.98 -7.66
CA THR A 283 17.56 2.05 -9.13
C THR A 283 17.95 0.72 -9.74
N LEU A 284 17.32 0.40 -10.86
CA LEU A 284 17.71 -0.73 -11.71
C LEU A 284 18.88 -0.29 -12.59
N LYS A 285 20.00 -0.99 -12.50
CA LYS A 285 21.09 -0.80 -13.46
C LYS A 285 20.66 -1.32 -14.82
N THR A 286 20.62 -0.43 -15.81
CA THR A 286 20.63 -0.82 -17.21
C THR A 286 21.95 -1.54 -17.46
N VAL A 287 21.89 -2.84 -17.75
CA VAL A 287 23.07 -3.52 -18.29
C VAL A 287 23.24 -2.96 -19.70
N PHE A 288 24.10 -1.96 -19.86
CA PHE A 288 24.62 -1.62 -21.17
C PHE A 288 25.42 -2.83 -21.64
N ASN A 289 24.79 -3.70 -22.42
CA ASN A 289 25.53 -4.60 -23.28
C ASN A 289 26.19 -3.71 -24.34
N SER A 290 27.39 -3.22 -24.06
CA SER A 290 28.30 -2.78 -25.10
C SER A 290 28.63 -3.99 -25.95
N THR A 291 27.95 -4.12 -27.08
CA THR A 291 28.36 -4.95 -28.21
C THR A 291 29.73 -4.51 -28.72
#